data_AF-A0A0E3NED1-F1
#
_entry.id   AF-A0A0E3NED1-F1
#
_cell.length_a   1.000
_cell.length_b   1.000
_cell.length_c   1.000
_cell.angle_alpha   90.00
_cell.angle_beta   90.00
_cell.angle_gamma   90.00
#
_symmetry.space_group_name_H-M   'P 1'
#
loop_
_entity.id
_entity.type
_entity.pdbx_description
1 polymer ?
#
loop_
_entity_poly.entity_id
_entity_poly.type
_entity_poly.pdbx_seq_one_letter_code
_entity_poly.pdbx_strand_id
1 'polypeptide(L)'
;MKPLIFGETTRVPDVRTLYDMREVIADKQWLKTAENFELYYMYRELARSKEELELMQEFGLRYDITVIPPAKLGKEYIKTAGHYHPKIPKADISYSEIYQVLEGSAVYILQKAGGGLKIADVIAVEAQKGDIVFIPPDYGHITINRSEKVLKMANWVSRDFSSLYEPVRQFGGGAYFLLEEGFVRNPNYCFVPEIRRLEPKGAELLGLSKGEDMYELVENLQALRFLKEPESLTCMFETAYC
;
A
#
# COMPACT_ATOMS: atom_id res chain seq x y z
N MET A 1 16.05 4.42 -11.51
CA MET A 1 16.20 5.42 -10.41
C MET A 1 17.50 5.18 -9.61
N LYS A 2 18.03 6.16 -8.86
CA LYS A 2 19.31 6.03 -8.13
C LYS A 2 19.14 5.30 -6.78
N PRO A 3 20.22 4.74 -6.19
CA PRO A 3 20.20 4.29 -4.80
C PRO A 3 19.72 5.41 -3.87
N LEU A 4 18.95 5.05 -2.83
CA LEU A 4 18.48 5.96 -1.80
C LEU A 4 19.47 5.90 -0.63
N ILE A 5 19.94 7.07 -0.21
CA ILE A 5 20.69 7.23 1.04
C ILE A 5 19.67 7.50 2.15
N PHE A 6 19.74 6.73 3.23
CA PHE A 6 18.82 6.84 4.36
C PHE A 6 19.62 6.70 5.66
N GLY A 7 19.89 7.84 6.30
CA GLY A 7 20.93 7.93 7.33
C GLY A 7 22.30 7.53 6.78
N GLU A 8 22.92 6.56 7.42
CA GLU A 8 24.21 5.96 7.07
C GLU A 8 24.08 4.81 6.06
N THR A 9 22.86 4.35 5.77
CA THR A 9 22.64 3.21 4.87
C THR A 9 22.34 3.67 3.45
N THR A 10 22.63 2.81 2.48
CA THR A 10 22.28 3.01 1.06
C THR A 10 21.53 1.79 0.56
N ARG A 11 20.38 2.00 -0.08
CA ARG A 11 19.54 0.93 -0.64
C ARG A 11 19.29 1.13 -2.13
N VAL A 12 19.43 0.05 -2.89
CA VAL A 12 19.03 -0.02 -4.30
C VAL A 12 17.56 -0.46 -4.34
N PRO A 13 16.71 0.11 -5.21
CA PRO A 13 15.31 -0.26 -5.25
C PRO A 13 15.10 -1.58 -6.01
N ASP A 14 14.08 -2.32 -5.59
CA ASP A 14 13.37 -3.22 -6.49
C ASP A 14 12.56 -2.38 -7.49
N VAL A 15 12.66 -2.70 -8.77
CA VAL A 15 11.96 -1.97 -9.83
C VAL A 15 10.76 -2.77 -10.30
N ARG A 16 9.58 -2.16 -10.29
CA ARG A 16 8.42 -2.71 -11.00
C ARG A 16 8.38 -2.14 -12.40
N THR A 17 8.26 -3.00 -13.40
CA THR A 17 8.08 -2.61 -14.80
C THR A 17 6.65 -2.81 -15.28
N LEU A 18 6.31 -2.24 -16.43
CA LEU A 18 5.01 -2.44 -17.08
C LEU A 18 4.70 -3.93 -17.28
N TYR A 19 5.69 -4.71 -17.70
CA TYR A 19 5.51 -6.12 -18.02
C TYR A 19 5.19 -6.96 -16.78
N ASP A 20 5.70 -6.55 -15.61
CA ASP A 20 5.35 -7.17 -14.32
C ASP A 20 3.90 -6.90 -13.89
N MET A 21 3.20 -6.00 -14.57
CA MET A 21 1.85 -5.54 -14.26
C MET A 21 0.81 -5.88 -15.33
N ARG A 22 1.17 -6.63 -16.39
CA ARG A 22 0.27 -6.93 -17.53
C ARG A 22 -1.09 -7.47 -17.13
N GLU A 23 -1.10 -8.32 -16.11
CA GLU A 23 -2.31 -9.00 -15.63
C GLU A 23 -3.29 -7.99 -15.02
N VAL A 24 -2.79 -6.94 -14.37
CA VAL A 24 -3.59 -6.04 -13.52
C VAL A 24 -3.89 -4.66 -14.14
N ILE A 25 -3.65 -4.47 -15.43
CA ILE A 25 -3.92 -3.21 -16.16
C ILE A 25 -5.32 -3.25 -16.79
N ALA A 26 -6.10 -2.17 -16.66
CA ALA A 26 -7.44 -2.08 -17.23
C ALA A 26 -7.43 -2.03 -18.77
N ASP A 27 -6.60 -1.16 -19.35
CA ASP A 27 -6.56 -0.93 -20.80
C ASP A 27 -5.71 -2.00 -21.53
N LYS A 28 -6.33 -3.15 -21.78
CA LYS A 28 -5.68 -4.27 -22.47
C LYS A 28 -5.35 -3.97 -23.94
N GLN A 29 -6.02 -3.01 -24.57
CA GLN A 29 -5.75 -2.68 -25.97
C GLN A 29 -4.50 -1.82 -26.09
N TRP A 30 -4.35 -0.80 -25.23
CA TRP A 30 -3.11 -0.03 -25.11
C TRP A 30 -1.92 -0.93 -24.74
N LEU A 31 -2.11 -1.86 -23.80
CA LEU A 31 -1.05 -2.76 -23.34
C LEU A 31 -0.45 -3.65 -24.44
N LYS A 32 -1.20 -3.96 -25.51
CA LYS A 32 -0.69 -4.78 -26.63
C LYS A 32 0.42 -4.08 -27.41
N THR A 33 0.42 -2.75 -27.43
CA THR A 33 1.37 -1.93 -28.21
C THR A 33 2.38 -1.20 -27.33
N ALA A 34 2.17 -1.17 -26.01
CA ALA A 34 3.06 -0.48 -25.09
C ALA A 34 4.39 -1.24 -24.90
N GLU A 35 5.51 -0.51 -25.01
CA GLU A 35 6.84 -1.04 -24.67
C GLU A 35 7.01 -1.16 -23.16
N ASN A 36 7.97 -1.99 -22.72
CA ASN A 36 8.25 -2.11 -21.29
C ASN A 36 8.98 -0.88 -20.76
N PHE A 37 8.57 -0.38 -19.60
CA PHE A 37 9.24 0.71 -18.89
C PHE A 37 9.09 0.57 -17.38
N GLU A 38 9.95 1.26 -16.62
CA GLU A 38 9.90 1.29 -15.16
C GLU A 38 8.68 2.08 -14.67
N LEU A 39 7.88 1.49 -13.78
CA LEU A 39 6.68 2.09 -13.22
C LEU A 39 6.95 2.70 -11.84
N TYR A 40 7.55 1.94 -10.93
CA TYR A 40 7.83 2.41 -9.57
C TYR A 40 8.98 1.65 -8.93
N TYR A 41 9.49 2.23 -7.85
CA TYR A 41 10.70 1.81 -7.17
C TYR A 41 10.39 1.54 -5.69
N MET A 42 10.75 0.36 -5.20
CA MET A 42 10.53 -0.04 -3.81
C MET A 42 11.88 -0.20 -3.11
N TYR A 43 12.14 0.64 -2.12
CA TYR A 43 13.31 0.57 -1.27
C TYR A 43 12.91 -0.12 0.03
N ARG A 44 13.32 -1.37 0.19
CA ARG A 44 12.89 -2.20 1.33
C ARG A 44 13.92 -2.22 2.45
N GLU A 45 13.45 -2.48 3.67
CA GLU A 45 14.27 -2.61 4.88
C GLU A 45 15.25 -1.43 5.04
N LEU A 46 14.68 -0.23 4.99
CA LEU A 46 15.38 1.03 5.26
C LEU A 46 15.55 1.21 6.77
N ALA A 47 16.76 1.58 7.17
CA ALA A 47 17.09 1.99 8.52
C ALA A 47 18.19 3.06 8.48
N ARG A 48 18.28 3.99 9.44
CA ARG A 48 19.31 5.05 9.42
C ARG A 48 20.67 4.50 9.80
N SER A 49 20.74 3.45 10.60
CA SER A 49 21.98 2.77 10.96
C SER A 49 21.82 1.25 10.94
N LYS A 50 22.92 0.51 11.18
CA LYS A 50 22.87 -0.94 11.31
C LYS A 50 22.17 -1.38 12.59
N GLU A 51 22.36 -0.61 13.67
CA GLU A 51 21.76 -0.86 14.97
C GLU A 51 20.23 -0.73 14.92
N GLU A 52 19.71 0.31 14.25
CA GLU A 52 18.27 0.43 14.00
C GLU A 52 17.74 -0.73 13.14
N LEU A 53 18.50 -1.14 12.11
CA LEU A 53 18.10 -2.27 11.27
C LEU A 53 17.99 -3.56 12.07
N GLU A 54 18.98 -3.86 12.91
CA GLU A 54 18.99 -5.03 13.78
C GLU A 54 17.81 -5.00 14.76
N LEU A 55 17.58 -3.85 15.42
CA LEU A 55 16.45 -3.65 16.32
C LEU A 55 15.09 -3.88 15.63
N MET A 56 14.91 -3.31 14.44
CA MET A 56 13.69 -3.50 13.63
C MET A 56 13.49 -4.97 13.26
N GLN A 57 14.57 -5.67 12.89
CA GLN A 57 14.54 -7.09 12.55
C GLN A 57 14.22 -7.98 13.74
N GLU A 58 14.78 -7.70 14.92
CA GLU A 58 14.43 -8.38 16.18
C GLU A 58 12.96 -8.20 16.54
N PHE A 59 12.41 -7.01 16.26
CA PHE A 59 10.99 -6.73 16.39
C PHE A 59 10.13 -7.30 15.26
N GLY A 60 10.70 -7.92 14.23
CA GLY A 60 9.95 -8.48 13.09
C GLY A 60 9.24 -7.41 12.25
N LEU A 61 9.77 -6.18 12.23
CA LEU A 61 9.21 -5.03 11.50
C LEU A 61 10.20 -4.52 10.46
N ARG A 62 9.69 -3.98 9.36
CA ARG A 62 10.49 -3.24 8.39
C ARG A 62 9.81 -1.94 7.99
N TYR A 63 10.65 -0.99 7.62
CA TYR A 63 10.25 0.26 6.99
C TYR A 63 10.65 0.23 5.52
N ASP A 64 9.70 0.49 4.63
CA ASP A 64 9.92 0.54 3.19
C ASP A 64 9.55 1.94 2.67
N ILE A 65 10.17 2.37 1.57
CA ILE A 65 9.77 3.56 0.81
C ILE A 65 9.45 3.13 -0.62
N THR A 66 8.30 3.58 -1.13
CA THR A 66 7.91 3.42 -2.53
C THR A 66 7.85 4.78 -3.23
N VAL A 67 8.49 4.88 -4.39
CA VAL A 67 8.47 6.05 -5.27
C VAL A 67 7.72 5.71 -6.56
N ILE A 68 6.65 6.44 -6.84
CA ILE A 68 5.79 6.26 -8.01
C ILE A 68 5.81 7.56 -8.83
N PRO A 69 6.67 7.65 -9.87
CA PRO A 69 6.61 8.74 -10.84
C PRO A 69 5.23 8.82 -11.52
N PRO A 70 4.85 10.00 -12.03
CA PRO A 70 3.61 10.13 -12.79
C PRO A 70 3.71 9.33 -14.10
N ALA A 71 2.69 8.53 -14.39
CA ALA A 71 2.53 7.88 -15.68
C ALA A 71 1.06 7.50 -15.90
N LYS A 72 0.76 7.14 -17.15
CA LYS A 72 -0.53 6.60 -17.58
C LYS A 72 -0.35 5.19 -18.13
N LEU A 73 -1.27 4.32 -17.77
CA LEU A 73 -1.38 2.94 -18.25
C LEU A 73 -2.56 2.87 -19.23
N GLY A 74 -2.41 3.51 -20.39
CA GLY A 74 -3.52 3.82 -21.29
C GLY A 74 -4.39 4.92 -20.68
N LYS A 75 -5.66 4.62 -20.42
CA LYS A 75 -6.59 5.54 -19.72
C LYS A 75 -6.49 5.50 -18.20
N GLU A 76 -5.77 4.52 -17.66
CA GLU A 76 -5.65 4.28 -16.23
C GLU A 76 -4.49 5.09 -15.64
N TYR A 77 -4.66 5.65 -14.43
CA TYR A 77 -3.56 6.26 -13.70
C TYR A 77 -2.57 5.19 -13.20
N ILE A 78 -1.28 5.52 -13.15
CA ILE A 78 -0.28 4.60 -12.62
C ILE A 78 -0.61 4.17 -11.19
N LYS A 79 -0.44 2.89 -10.93
CA LYS A 79 -0.73 2.26 -9.64
C LYS A 79 0.27 1.18 -9.29
N THR A 80 0.26 0.79 -8.03
CA THR A 80 0.89 -0.45 -7.56
C THR A 80 0.15 -1.69 -8.08
N ALA A 81 0.79 -2.86 -8.03
CA ALA A 81 0.16 -4.10 -8.51
C ALA A 81 -1.10 -4.48 -7.70
N GLY A 82 -1.13 -4.12 -6.41
CA GLY A 82 -2.14 -4.54 -5.46
C GLY A 82 -1.86 -5.90 -4.87
N HIS A 83 -2.13 -6.08 -3.59
CA HIS A 83 -1.99 -7.37 -2.92
C HIS A 83 -2.80 -7.44 -1.63
N TYR A 84 -2.93 -8.66 -1.12
CA TYR A 84 -3.42 -8.95 0.24
C TYR A 84 -2.27 -9.43 1.13
N HIS A 85 -2.46 -9.37 2.44
CA HIS A 85 -1.60 -10.03 3.41
C HIS A 85 -2.17 -11.41 3.77
N PRO A 86 -1.30 -12.41 4.03
CA PRO A 86 -1.77 -13.70 4.52
C PRO A 86 -2.30 -13.60 5.94
N LYS A 87 -3.12 -14.57 6.33
CA LYS A 87 -3.52 -14.78 7.73
C LYS A 87 -2.29 -15.02 8.60
N ILE A 88 -2.30 -14.45 9.80
CA ILE A 88 -1.24 -14.69 10.79
C ILE A 88 -1.31 -16.16 11.24
N PRO A 89 -0.18 -16.86 11.40
CA PRO A 89 -0.21 -18.24 11.88
C PRO A 89 -0.99 -18.36 13.19
N LYS A 90 -1.99 -19.26 13.19
CA LYS A 90 -2.90 -19.52 14.33
C LYS A 90 -3.92 -18.41 14.63
N ALA A 91 -4.06 -17.39 13.79
CA ALA A 91 -5.15 -16.41 13.87
C ALA A 91 -5.99 -16.39 12.58
N ASP A 92 -7.25 -15.98 12.69
CA ASP A 92 -8.17 -15.83 11.54
C ASP A 92 -8.21 -14.39 11.00
N ILE A 93 -7.15 -13.61 11.20
CA ILE A 93 -6.99 -12.25 10.67
C ILE A 93 -5.62 -12.10 10.01
N SER A 94 -5.51 -11.25 8.99
CA SER A 94 -4.23 -10.99 8.34
C SER A 94 -3.39 -9.95 9.07
N TYR A 95 -2.11 -9.89 8.71
CA TYR A 95 -1.25 -8.76 9.07
C TYR A 95 -1.85 -7.44 8.57
N SER A 96 -1.62 -6.37 9.33
CA SER A 96 -1.94 -4.99 8.91
C SER A 96 -0.68 -4.25 8.47
N GLU A 97 -0.87 -3.04 7.96
CA GLU A 97 0.20 -2.16 7.49
C GLU A 97 -0.21 -0.71 7.73
N ILE A 98 0.76 0.19 7.84
CA ILE A 98 0.49 1.63 7.81
C ILE A 98 1.31 2.29 6.71
N TYR A 99 0.73 3.27 6.05
CA TYR A 99 1.39 4.12 5.07
C TYR A 99 1.47 5.56 5.56
N GLN A 100 2.52 6.29 5.15
CA GLN A 100 2.57 7.75 5.21
C GLN A 100 2.95 8.29 3.84
N VAL A 101 2.27 9.33 3.38
CA VAL A 101 2.67 10.07 2.18
C VAL A 101 3.80 11.04 2.56
N LEU A 102 4.99 10.86 2.00
CA LEU A 102 6.15 11.72 2.24
C LEU A 102 6.20 12.90 1.27
N GLU A 103 5.81 12.67 0.00
CA GLU A 103 5.76 13.69 -1.05
C GLU A 103 4.61 13.38 -2.03
N GLY A 104 3.97 14.44 -2.55
CA GLY A 104 2.86 14.30 -3.50
C GLY A 104 1.53 13.96 -2.82
N SER A 105 0.69 13.20 -3.52
CA SER A 105 -0.59 12.70 -3.03
C SER A 105 -0.89 11.31 -3.58
N ALA A 106 -1.59 10.52 -2.79
CA ALA A 106 -1.96 9.13 -3.09
C ALA A 106 -3.48 8.98 -3.08
N VAL A 107 -3.97 8.10 -3.94
CA VAL A 107 -5.29 7.49 -3.76
C VAL A 107 -5.08 6.03 -3.41
N TYR A 108 -5.50 5.62 -2.22
CA TYR A 108 -5.49 4.24 -1.78
C TYR A 108 -6.87 3.62 -2.05
N ILE A 109 -6.91 2.50 -2.75
CA ILE A 109 -8.09 1.63 -2.81
C ILE A 109 -7.84 0.46 -1.87
N LEU A 110 -8.69 0.32 -0.86
CA LEU A 110 -8.71 -0.83 0.04
C LEU A 110 -9.93 -1.68 -0.31
N GLN A 111 -9.77 -3.00 -0.37
CA GLN A 111 -10.88 -3.91 -0.64
C GLN A 111 -10.85 -5.16 0.24
N LYS A 112 -11.99 -5.52 0.79
CA LYS A 112 -12.15 -6.76 1.56
C LYS A 112 -12.73 -7.86 0.68
N ALA A 113 -12.08 -9.02 0.63
CA ALA A 113 -12.61 -10.16 -0.11
C ALA A 113 -13.91 -10.67 0.53
N GLY A 114 -14.95 -10.91 -0.28
CA GLY A 114 -16.23 -11.46 0.15
C GLY A 114 -16.38 -12.97 -0.12
N GLY A 115 -15.30 -13.63 -0.55
CA GLY A 115 -15.29 -15.02 -1.01
C GLY A 115 -15.69 -15.17 -2.49
N GLY A 116 -15.07 -16.14 -3.16
CA GLY A 116 -15.28 -16.37 -4.59
C GLY A 116 -14.99 -15.12 -5.42
N LEU A 117 -15.90 -14.76 -6.34
CA LEU A 117 -15.77 -13.59 -7.22
C LEU A 117 -16.39 -12.30 -6.63
N LYS A 118 -16.53 -12.19 -5.30
CA LYS A 118 -17.23 -11.08 -4.63
C LYS A 118 -16.30 -10.24 -3.77
N ILE A 119 -16.59 -8.95 -3.70
CA ILE A 119 -15.97 -8.00 -2.78
C ILE A 119 -16.99 -7.63 -1.70
N ALA A 120 -16.58 -7.68 -0.44
CA ALA A 120 -17.43 -7.37 0.70
C ALA A 120 -17.47 -5.87 1.00
N ASP A 121 -16.36 -5.17 0.78
CA ASP A 121 -16.23 -3.74 1.06
C ASP A 121 -15.14 -3.12 0.17
N VAL A 122 -15.32 -1.84 -0.19
CA VAL A 122 -14.32 -1.04 -0.91
C VAL A 122 -14.25 0.34 -0.27
N ILE A 123 -13.04 0.75 0.06
CA ILE A 123 -12.73 2.07 0.61
C ILE A 123 -11.77 2.77 -0.35
N ALA A 124 -12.01 4.06 -0.60
CA ALA A 124 -11.02 4.95 -1.19
C ALA A 124 -10.59 6.00 -0.17
N VAL A 125 -9.28 6.14 0.02
CA VAL A 125 -8.67 7.18 0.86
C VAL A 125 -7.80 8.06 -0.02
N GLU A 126 -8.07 9.35 -0.03
CA GLU A 126 -7.21 10.35 -0.67
C GLU A 126 -6.29 10.94 0.39
N ALA A 127 -4.98 10.82 0.21
CA ALA A 127 -3.99 11.26 1.17
C ALA A 127 -2.98 12.21 0.52
N GLN A 128 -2.53 13.19 1.28
CA GLN A 128 -1.47 14.12 0.88
C GLN A 128 -0.28 14.03 1.83
N LYS A 129 0.80 14.74 1.50
CA LYS A 129 2.01 14.79 2.33
C LYS A 129 1.69 14.96 3.83
N GLY A 130 2.25 14.04 4.63
CA GLY A 130 2.13 14.00 6.09
C GLY A 130 1.00 13.10 6.59
N ASP A 131 0.00 12.78 5.74
CA ASP A 131 -1.12 11.93 6.13
C ASP A 131 -0.68 10.48 6.32
N ILE A 132 -1.27 9.82 7.32
CA ILE A 132 -1.08 8.42 7.63
C ILE A 132 -2.37 7.65 7.33
N VAL A 133 -2.23 6.50 6.68
CA VAL A 133 -3.33 5.61 6.29
C VAL A 133 -3.06 4.22 6.83
N PHE A 134 -4.01 3.69 7.61
CA PHE A 134 -3.95 2.33 8.14
C PHE A 134 -4.52 1.35 7.12
N ILE A 135 -3.85 0.24 6.84
CA ILE A 135 -4.43 -0.86 6.08
C ILE A 135 -4.99 -1.87 7.08
N PRO A 136 -6.32 -2.04 7.16
CA PRO A 136 -6.90 -2.98 8.09
C PRO A 136 -6.55 -4.43 7.72
N PRO A 137 -6.56 -5.34 8.71
CA PRO A 137 -6.55 -6.77 8.44
C PRO A 137 -7.63 -7.16 7.42
N ASP A 138 -7.30 -8.13 6.59
CA ASP A 138 -8.13 -8.72 5.53
C ASP A 138 -8.45 -7.80 4.34
N TYR A 139 -7.93 -6.57 4.34
CA TYR A 139 -8.03 -5.69 3.19
C TYR A 139 -6.80 -5.83 2.28
N GLY A 140 -7.07 -6.08 1.01
CA GLY A 140 -6.09 -5.85 -0.04
C GLY A 140 -6.02 -4.36 -0.34
N HIS A 141 -4.86 -3.88 -0.78
CA HIS A 141 -4.64 -2.45 -0.98
C HIS A 141 -3.88 -2.16 -2.27
N ILE A 142 -4.26 -1.07 -2.92
CA ILE A 142 -3.65 -0.55 -4.16
C ILE A 142 -3.45 0.95 -3.97
N THR A 143 -2.21 1.41 -4.11
CA THR A 143 -1.88 2.84 -4.19
C THR A 143 -1.84 3.31 -5.63
N ILE A 144 -2.48 4.45 -5.91
CA ILE A 144 -2.56 5.09 -7.22
C ILE A 144 -1.96 6.51 -7.12
N ASN A 145 -1.10 6.87 -8.07
CA ASN A 145 -0.68 8.26 -8.26
C ASN A 145 -1.49 8.86 -9.42
N ARG A 146 -2.47 9.69 -9.07
CA ARG A 146 -3.32 10.38 -10.06
C ARG A 146 -2.77 11.73 -10.53
N SER A 147 -1.62 12.15 -9.99
CA SER A 147 -1.06 13.48 -10.21
C SER A 147 0.03 13.47 -11.27
N GLU A 148 0.38 14.66 -11.77
CA GLU A 148 1.55 14.87 -12.64
C GLU A 148 2.86 15.03 -11.85
N LYS A 149 2.85 14.73 -10.55
CA LYS A 149 4.02 14.83 -9.66
C LYS A 149 4.42 13.44 -9.17
N VAL A 150 5.68 13.30 -8.75
CA VAL A 150 6.14 12.07 -8.10
C VAL A 150 5.40 11.91 -6.76
N LEU A 151 4.85 10.71 -6.54
CA LEU A 151 4.37 10.26 -5.24
C LEU A 151 5.50 9.50 -4.54
N LYS A 152 5.86 9.92 -3.33
CA LYS A 152 6.73 9.16 -2.43
C LYS A 152 5.95 8.83 -1.17
N MET A 153 5.88 7.56 -0.83
CA MET A 153 5.23 7.09 0.40
C MET A 153 6.16 6.12 1.12
N ALA A 154 5.98 6.02 2.42
CA ALA A 154 6.61 5.00 3.23
C ALA A 154 5.56 4.07 3.85
N ASN A 155 6.01 2.92 4.33
CA ASN A 155 5.19 2.00 5.11
C ASN A 155 5.98 1.29 6.20
N TRP A 156 5.35 1.09 7.35
CA TRP A 156 5.76 0.11 8.35
C TRP A 156 4.92 -1.15 8.19
N VAL A 157 5.59 -2.30 8.15
CA VAL A 157 4.93 -3.59 7.94
C VAL A 157 5.70 -4.72 8.62
N SER A 158 5.01 -5.82 8.92
CA SER A 158 5.66 -7.04 9.41
C SER A 158 6.62 -7.63 8.37
N ARG A 159 7.74 -8.15 8.85
CA ARG A 159 8.72 -8.91 8.04
C ARG A 159 8.32 -10.37 7.85
N ASP A 160 7.38 -10.87 8.65
CA ASP A 160 7.12 -12.30 8.81
C ASP A 160 6.17 -12.86 7.73
N PHE A 161 5.94 -12.11 6.66
CA PHE A 161 5.10 -12.54 5.55
C PHE A 161 5.59 -12.10 4.17
N SER A 162 5.08 -12.81 3.16
CA SER A 162 5.15 -12.44 1.75
C SER A 162 3.75 -12.08 1.23
N SER A 163 3.67 -11.01 0.45
CA SER A 163 2.42 -10.50 -0.11
C SER A 163 1.72 -11.51 -1.03
N LEU A 164 0.40 -11.61 -0.93
CA LEU A 164 -0.45 -12.43 -1.79
C LEU A 164 -0.95 -11.61 -2.99
N TYR A 165 -0.20 -11.65 -4.09
CA TYR A 165 -0.55 -10.95 -5.34
C TYR A 165 -1.61 -11.69 -6.16
N GLU A 166 -1.65 -13.02 -6.04
CA GLU A 166 -2.47 -13.88 -6.89
C GLU A 166 -3.96 -13.52 -6.91
N PRO A 167 -4.62 -13.20 -5.77
CA PRO A 167 -6.02 -12.80 -5.79
C PRO A 167 -6.24 -11.59 -6.71
N VAL A 168 -5.42 -10.54 -6.60
CA VAL A 168 -5.57 -9.34 -7.46
C VAL A 168 -5.27 -9.66 -8.93
N ARG A 169 -4.26 -10.50 -9.20
CA ARG A 169 -3.89 -10.92 -10.56
C ARG A 169 -4.98 -11.73 -11.25
N GLN A 170 -5.60 -12.69 -10.56
CA GLN A 170 -6.66 -13.54 -11.11
C GLN A 170 -7.87 -12.73 -11.56
N PHE A 171 -8.20 -11.66 -10.85
CA PHE A 171 -9.28 -10.74 -11.22
C PHE A 171 -8.83 -9.63 -12.16
N GLY A 172 -7.59 -9.66 -12.65
CA GLY A 172 -7.05 -8.66 -13.56
C GLY A 172 -6.96 -7.26 -12.95
N GLY A 173 -6.89 -7.14 -11.63
CA GLY A 173 -6.82 -5.87 -10.91
C GLY A 173 -7.69 -5.84 -9.64
N GLY A 174 -7.73 -4.65 -9.03
CA GLY A 174 -8.59 -4.40 -7.88
C GLY A 174 -10.08 -4.34 -8.26
N ALA A 175 -10.95 -4.17 -7.26
CA ALA A 175 -12.39 -4.05 -7.41
C ALA A 175 -12.79 -2.84 -8.28
N TYR A 176 -11.96 -1.81 -8.28
CA TYR A 176 -12.08 -0.62 -9.11
C TYR A 176 -10.74 -0.26 -9.75
N PHE A 177 -10.81 0.33 -10.93
CA PHE A 177 -9.72 1.05 -11.59
C PHE A 177 -9.99 2.55 -11.47
N LEU A 178 -8.93 3.36 -11.35
CA LEU A 178 -9.06 4.82 -11.43
C LEU A 178 -8.59 5.27 -12.81
N LEU A 179 -9.56 5.65 -13.64
CA LEU A 179 -9.34 6.21 -14.98
C LEU A 179 -9.45 7.75 -14.92
N GLU A 180 -9.16 8.41 -16.03
CA GLU A 180 -9.30 9.88 -16.17
C GLU A 180 -10.71 10.37 -15.87
N GLU A 181 -11.72 9.61 -16.27
CA GLU A 181 -13.11 9.94 -16.06
C GLU A 181 -13.62 9.57 -14.66
N GLY A 182 -12.79 8.90 -13.86
CA GLY A 182 -13.08 8.52 -12.48
C GLY A 182 -12.97 7.01 -12.22
N PHE A 183 -13.59 6.57 -11.12
CA PHE A 183 -13.56 5.17 -10.71
C PHE A 183 -14.47 4.32 -11.59
N VAL A 184 -13.93 3.23 -12.13
CA VAL A 184 -14.66 2.25 -12.94
C VAL A 184 -14.56 0.88 -12.28
N ARG A 185 -15.70 0.22 -12.10
CA ARG A 185 -15.76 -1.13 -11.53
C ARG A 185 -15.03 -2.12 -12.42
N ASN A 186 -14.27 -3.02 -11.81
CA ASN A 186 -13.65 -4.13 -12.52
C ASN A 186 -14.70 -5.22 -12.83
N PRO A 187 -14.97 -5.50 -14.11
CA PRO A 187 -16.02 -6.45 -14.51
C PRO A 187 -15.69 -7.92 -14.19
N ASN A 188 -14.45 -8.24 -13.80
CA ASN A 188 -14.07 -9.61 -13.44
C ASN A 188 -14.63 -10.05 -12.07
N TYR A 189 -15.11 -9.11 -11.26
CA TYR A 189 -15.83 -9.42 -10.02
C TYR A 189 -17.34 -9.45 -10.28
N CYS A 190 -18.03 -10.48 -9.77
CA CYS A 190 -19.49 -10.62 -9.96
C CYS A 190 -20.30 -9.67 -9.07
N PHE A 191 -19.71 -9.22 -7.95
CA PHE A 191 -20.32 -8.24 -7.07
C PHE A 191 -19.23 -7.34 -6.49
N VAL A 192 -19.42 -6.03 -6.66
CA VAL A 192 -18.56 -4.97 -6.12
C VAL A 192 -19.48 -3.91 -5.49
N PRO A 193 -19.36 -3.63 -4.18
CA PRO A 193 -20.13 -2.59 -3.52
C PRO A 193 -19.64 -1.20 -3.94
N GLU A 194 -20.44 -0.17 -3.66
CA GLU A 194 -20.02 1.22 -3.87
C GLU A 194 -18.81 1.59 -3.00
N ILE A 195 -17.99 2.50 -3.51
CA ILE A 195 -16.81 2.99 -2.80
C ILE A 195 -17.24 3.86 -1.61
N ARG A 196 -16.80 3.49 -0.41
CA ARG A 196 -16.82 4.39 0.75
C ARG A 196 -15.60 5.30 0.70
N ARG A 197 -15.81 6.60 0.73
CA ARG A 197 -14.73 7.59 0.76
C ARG A 197 -14.44 7.97 2.20
N LEU A 198 -13.20 7.80 2.63
CA LEU A 198 -12.78 8.16 3.97
C LEU A 198 -11.55 9.06 3.91
N GLU A 199 -11.42 9.89 4.94
CA GLU A 199 -10.26 10.76 5.13
C GLU A 199 -9.17 9.98 5.89
N PRO A 200 -7.88 10.28 5.65
CA PRO A 200 -6.79 9.77 6.47
C PRO A 200 -6.99 10.15 7.94
N LYS A 201 -6.89 9.17 8.85
CA LYS A 201 -7.02 9.35 10.30
C LYS A 201 -6.08 8.40 11.03
N GLY A 202 -5.74 8.74 12.27
CA GLY A 202 -5.05 7.83 13.19
C GLY A 202 -3.55 8.10 13.39
N ALA A 203 -3.00 9.20 12.86
CA ALA A 203 -1.63 9.61 13.22
C ALA A 203 -1.52 9.83 14.74
N GLU A 204 -2.53 10.47 15.31
CA GLU A 204 -2.71 10.69 16.74
C GLU A 204 -2.80 9.38 17.55
N LEU A 205 -3.31 8.30 16.95
CA LEU A 205 -3.39 6.98 17.60
C LEU A 205 -2.01 6.34 17.76
N LEU A 206 -1.04 6.73 16.93
CA LEU A 206 0.37 6.32 17.03
C LEU A 206 1.19 7.26 17.93
N GLY A 207 0.55 8.26 18.54
CA GLY A 207 1.23 9.30 19.31
C GLY A 207 2.03 10.28 18.44
N LEU A 208 1.83 10.27 17.12
CA LEU A 208 2.53 11.16 16.20
C LEU A 208 1.86 12.52 16.13
N SER A 209 2.68 13.56 16.08
CA SER A 209 2.24 14.92 15.79
C SER A 209 1.95 15.07 14.29
N LYS A 210 1.07 16.02 13.94
CA LYS A 210 0.73 16.27 12.54
C LYS A 210 1.98 16.63 11.72
N GLY A 211 2.28 15.81 10.71
CA GLY A 211 3.40 16.00 9.79
C GLY A 211 4.75 15.49 10.31
N GLU A 212 4.78 14.83 11.48
CA GLU A 212 5.94 14.09 11.97
C GLU A 212 6.22 12.89 11.05
N ASP A 213 7.50 12.62 10.75
CA ASP A 213 7.88 11.47 9.93
C ASP A 213 7.62 10.20 10.73
N MET A 214 6.78 9.30 10.20
CA MET A 214 6.44 8.08 10.94
C MET A 214 7.65 7.14 11.12
N TYR A 215 8.77 7.40 10.45
CA TYR A 215 10.01 6.70 10.75
C TYR A 215 10.46 6.87 12.21
N GLU A 216 10.15 7.99 12.87
CA GLU A 216 10.51 8.21 14.29
C GLU A 216 9.89 7.17 15.23
N LEU A 217 8.87 6.41 14.79
CA LEU A 217 8.37 5.24 15.50
C LEU A 217 9.42 4.14 15.70
N VAL A 218 10.58 4.22 15.05
CA VAL A 218 11.75 3.37 15.35
C VAL A 218 12.17 3.47 16.82
N GLU A 219 11.96 4.63 17.47
CA GLU A 219 12.24 4.83 18.89
C GLU A 219 11.20 4.16 19.81
N ASN A 220 10.03 3.78 19.26
CA ASN A 220 8.94 3.15 19.98
C ASN A 220 8.24 2.06 19.14
N LEU A 221 8.99 1.04 18.73
CA LEU A 221 8.47 -0.08 17.93
C LEU A 221 7.33 -0.85 18.60
N GLN A 222 7.15 -0.73 19.91
CA GLN A 222 6.00 -1.31 20.62
C GLN A 222 4.68 -0.69 20.17
N ALA A 223 4.65 0.60 19.80
CA ALA A 223 3.47 1.24 19.22
C ALA A 223 3.05 0.60 17.88
N LEU A 224 3.98 -0.08 17.19
CA LEU A 224 3.76 -0.77 15.92
C LEU A 224 3.42 -2.26 16.08
N ARG A 225 3.25 -2.75 17.31
CA ARG A 225 2.97 -4.17 17.58
C ARG A 225 1.72 -4.69 16.86
N PHE A 226 0.71 -3.84 16.69
CA PHE A 226 -0.52 -4.19 15.99
C PHE A 226 -0.32 -4.62 14.53
N LEU A 227 0.81 -4.26 13.90
CA LEU A 227 1.14 -4.72 12.55
C LEU A 227 1.29 -6.25 12.47
N LYS A 228 1.64 -6.88 13.60
CA LYS A 228 1.79 -8.33 13.75
C LYS A 228 0.66 -8.98 14.56
N GLU A 229 0.05 -8.21 15.45
CA GLU A 229 -1.02 -8.64 16.36
C GLU A 229 -2.21 -7.68 16.29
N PRO A 230 -2.91 -7.58 15.14
CA PRO A 230 -3.94 -6.57 14.94
C PRO A 230 -5.18 -6.80 15.81
N GLU A 231 -5.36 -8.01 16.37
CA GLU A 231 -6.41 -8.29 17.36
C GLU A 231 -6.28 -7.42 18.61
N SER A 232 -5.07 -6.99 18.97
CA SER A 232 -4.81 -6.20 20.17
C SER A 232 -5.39 -4.78 20.09
N LEU A 233 -5.70 -4.30 18.88
CA LEU A 233 -6.06 -2.90 18.60
C LEU A 233 -7.20 -2.78 17.58
N THR A 234 -8.20 -3.67 17.66
CA THR A 234 -9.38 -3.69 16.77
C THR A 234 -10.13 -2.35 16.75
N CYS A 235 -10.20 -1.68 17.90
CA CYS A 235 -10.82 -0.35 18.05
C CYS A 235 -10.18 0.72 17.15
N MET A 236 -8.87 0.64 16.86
CA MET A 236 -8.22 1.58 15.93
C MET A 236 -8.76 1.44 14.51
N PHE A 237 -8.96 0.21 14.04
CA PHE A 237 -9.50 -0.05 12.71
C PHE A 237 -10.98 0.27 12.62
N GLU A 238 -11.76 -0.01 13.66
CA GLU A 238 -13.16 0.42 13.75
C GLU A 238 -13.25 1.95 13.73
N THR A 239 -12.43 2.66 14.50
CA THR A 239 -12.44 4.14 14.52
C THR A 239 -12.01 4.75 13.18
N ALA A 240 -11.07 4.11 12.47
CA ALA A 240 -10.59 4.59 11.18
C ALA A 240 -11.56 4.28 10.02
N TYR A 241 -12.36 3.21 10.11
CA TYR A 241 -13.08 2.64 8.96
C TYR A 241 -14.57 2.33 9.17
N CYS A 242 -15.11 2.45 10.38
CA CYS A 242 -16.55 2.40 10.69
C CYS A 242 -17.13 3.82 10.86
#